data_AF-A0A545U6S9-F1
#
_entry.id   AF-A0A545U6S9-F1
#
_cell.length_a   1.000
_cell.length_b   1.000
_cell.length_c   1.000
_cell.angle_alpha   90.00
_cell.angle_beta   90.00
_cell.angle_gamma   90.00
#
_symmetry.space_group_name_H-M   'P 1'
#
loop_
_entity.id
_entity.type
_entity.pdbx_description
1 polymer ?
#
loop_
_entity_poly.entity_id
_entity_poly.type
_entity_poly.pdbx_seq_one_letter_code
_entity_poly.pdbx_strand_id
1 'polypeptide(L)'
;MRASDEIEQRHLDRLQSARQHSYDLTQRLTFYVISAELVICGYLLLNAEKFALVDYSKFLFLLSGIAAFFGLVWRAAYNEKYHMSTHYIENWKIKRLENIQLILYWLYVTSSAIFFVSMIVIGYMYLLKVSTIPMSSTETSIPQISQQRFKTMRSHNDRLSDQIKKLTGVMKIELTDMKTDSNKISSELSELRLRVDSLSKRVVEESQG
;
A
#
# COMPACT_ATOMS: atom_id res chain seq x y z
N MET A 1 -37.25 -17.28 23.80
CA MET A 1 -36.60 -17.44 22.48
C MET A 1 -35.92 -16.16 22.00
N ARG A 2 -36.61 -15.01 21.89
CA ARG A 2 -36.01 -13.74 21.39
C ARG A 2 -34.71 -13.26 22.07
N ALA A 3 -34.55 -13.46 23.38
CA ALA A 3 -33.33 -13.02 24.08
C ALA A 3 -32.07 -13.81 23.69
N SER A 4 -32.21 -15.05 23.20
CA SER A 4 -31.07 -15.85 22.71
C SER A 4 -30.58 -15.34 21.36
N ASP A 5 -31.52 -15.02 20.46
CA ASP A 5 -31.23 -14.53 19.11
C ASP A 5 -30.54 -13.16 19.15
N GLU A 6 -30.95 -12.27 20.08
CA GLU A 6 -30.31 -10.97 20.28
C GLU A 6 -28.85 -11.07 20.77
N ILE A 7 -28.54 -12.07 21.62
CA ILE A 7 -27.17 -12.29 22.10
C ILE A 7 -26.29 -12.83 20.98
N GLU A 8 -26.81 -13.78 20.19
CA GLU A 8 -26.10 -14.35 19.04
C GLU A 8 -25.79 -13.28 17.99
N GLN A 9 -26.77 -12.44 17.68
CA GLN A 9 -26.58 -11.34 16.73
C GLN A 9 -25.54 -10.33 17.22
N ARG A 10 -25.58 -9.91 18.49
CA ARG A 10 -24.53 -9.04 19.06
C ARG A 10 -23.15 -9.67 19.02
N HIS A 11 -23.05 -10.99 19.17
CA HIS A 11 -21.78 -11.69 19.09
C HIS A 11 -21.22 -11.71 17.65
N LEU A 12 -22.08 -11.93 16.65
CA LEU A 12 -21.72 -11.85 15.24
C LEU A 12 -21.27 -10.44 14.84
N ASP A 13 -21.99 -9.41 15.30
CA ASP A 13 -21.64 -8.00 15.03
C ASP A 13 -20.26 -7.64 15.61
N ARG A 14 -19.96 -8.09 16.84
CA ARG A 14 -18.63 -7.90 17.46
C ARG A 14 -17.53 -8.60 16.66
N LEU A 15 -17.78 -9.82 16.17
CA LEU A 15 -16.81 -10.55 15.35
C LEU A 15 -16.56 -9.85 14.02
N GLN A 16 -17.60 -9.36 13.35
CA GLN A 16 -17.46 -8.60 12.11
C GLN A 16 -16.70 -7.29 12.32
N SER A 17 -17.05 -6.54 13.37
CA SER A 17 -16.36 -5.30 13.74
C SER A 17 -14.88 -5.54 14.04
N ALA A 18 -14.54 -6.58 14.80
CA ALA A 18 -13.15 -6.95 15.09
C ALA A 18 -12.37 -7.32 13.82
N ARG A 19 -12.98 -8.06 12.88
CA ARG A 19 -12.36 -8.40 11.59
C ARG A 19 -12.12 -7.15 10.74
N GLN A 20 -13.09 -6.26 10.66
CA GLN A 20 -12.98 -5.03 9.89
C GLN A 20 -11.91 -4.08 10.47
N HIS A 21 -11.83 -3.99 11.80
CA HIS A 21 -10.78 -3.24 12.48
C HIS A 21 -9.39 -3.81 12.19
N SER A 22 -9.22 -5.13 12.26
CA SER A 22 -7.96 -5.79 11.90
C SER A 22 -7.57 -5.55 10.43
N TYR A 23 -8.56 -5.54 9.54
CA TYR A 23 -8.35 -5.27 8.11
C TYR A 23 -7.86 -3.83 7.87
N ASP A 24 -8.51 -2.82 8.47
CA ASP A 24 -8.11 -1.41 8.33
C ASP A 24 -6.70 -1.16 8.91
N LEU A 25 -6.41 -1.74 10.08
CA LEU A 25 -5.08 -1.64 10.68
C LEU A 25 -3.99 -2.23 9.78
N THR A 26 -4.23 -3.43 9.26
CA THR A 26 -3.29 -4.12 8.35
C THR A 26 -3.09 -3.32 7.08
N GLN A 27 -4.17 -2.78 6.51
CA GLN A 27 -4.13 -1.94 5.32
C GLN A 27 -3.24 -0.72 5.55
N ARG A 28 -3.49 0.06 6.61
CA ARG A 28 -2.73 1.28 6.91
C ARG A 28 -1.26 0.99 7.14
N LEU A 29 -0.94 -0.08 7.88
CA LEU A 29 0.44 -0.47 8.16
C LEU A 29 1.18 -0.85 6.88
N THR A 30 0.56 -1.65 6.03
CA THR A 30 1.18 -2.11 4.77
C THR A 30 1.42 -0.95 3.82
N PHE A 31 0.45 -0.04 3.67
CA PHE A 31 0.64 1.15 2.86
C PHE A 31 1.75 2.06 3.40
N TYR A 32 1.86 2.18 4.72
CA TYR A 32 2.94 2.96 5.34
C TYR A 32 4.31 2.35 5.01
N VAL A 33 4.49 1.03 5.15
CA VAL A 33 5.77 0.37 4.87
C VAL A 33 6.11 0.45 3.37
N ILE A 34 5.16 0.15 2.49
CA ILE A 34 5.37 0.26 1.03
C ILE A 34 5.71 1.70 0.64
N SER A 35 5.05 2.70 1.22
CA SER A 35 5.34 4.12 0.95
C SER A 35 6.75 4.49 1.42
N ALA A 36 7.17 4.03 2.60
CA ALA A 36 8.52 4.25 3.10
C ALA A 36 9.57 3.60 2.20
N GLU A 37 9.35 2.35 1.76
CA GLU A 37 10.22 1.66 0.83
C GLU A 37 10.32 2.39 -0.52
N LEU A 38 9.20 2.86 -1.07
CA LEU A 38 9.18 3.64 -2.31
C LEU A 38 9.88 5.00 -2.16
N VAL A 39 9.74 5.67 -1.02
CA VAL A 39 10.46 6.93 -0.75
C VAL A 39 11.96 6.68 -0.67
N ILE A 40 12.41 5.61 0.00
CA ILE A 40 13.83 5.24 0.06
C ILE A 40 14.33 4.86 -1.34
N CYS A 41 13.57 4.09 -2.09
CA CYS A 41 13.84 3.70 -3.47
C CYS A 41 14.00 4.93 -4.38
N GLY A 42 13.07 5.89 -4.28
CA GLY A 42 13.14 7.18 -4.97
C GLY A 42 14.34 8.01 -4.55
N TYR A 43 14.67 8.03 -3.25
CA TYR A 43 15.87 8.72 -2.74
C TYR A 43 17.16 8.11 -3.29
N LEU A 44 17.25 6.78 -3.37
CA LEU A 44 18.38 6.07 -3.97
C LEU A 44 18.50 6.39 -5.46
N LEU A 45 17.39 6.42 -6.20
CA LEU A 45 17.33 6.82 -7.61
C LEU A 45 17.84 8.26 -7.82
N LEU A 46 17.34 9.21 -7.03
CA LEU A 46 17.69 10.63 -7.14
C LEU A 46 19.16 10.90 -6.83
N ASN A 47 19.77 10.05 -5.99
CA ASN A 47 21.18 10.15 -5.65
C ASN A 47 22.03 9.07 -6.34
N ALA A 48 21.50 8.37 -7.34
CA ALA A 48 22.19 7.27 -8.00
C ALA A 48 23.53 7.71 -8.62
N GLU A 49 23.68 8.97 -9.01
CA GLU A 49 24.95 9.52 -9.51
C GLU A 49 26.00 9.66 -8.39
N LYS A 50 25.59 10.10 -7.19
CA LYS A 50 26.47 10.20 -6.03
C LYS A 50 26.81 8.82 -5.46
N PHE A 51 25.87 7.88 -5.58
CA PHE A 51 26.03 6.49 -5.21
C PHE A 51 26.57 5.61 -6.35
N ALA A 52 26.85 6.16 -7.53
CA ALA A 52 27.44 5.41 -8.65
C ALA A 52 28.83 4.86 -8.30
N LEU A 53 29.46 5.45 -7.29
CA LEU A 53 30.73 5.00 -6.73
C LEU A 53 30.57 3.84 -5.73
N VAL A 54 29.33 3.47 -5.39
CA VAL A 54 28.99 2.35 -4.50
C VAL A 54 28.29 1.29 -5.34
N ASP A 55 29.02 0.24 -5.74
CA ASP A 55 28.50 -0.85 -6.58
C ASP A 55 27.24 -1.51 -6.02
N TYR A 56 27.04 -1.45 -4.70
CA TYR A 56 25.90 -2.03 -3.99
C TYR A 56 24.60 -1.22 -4.10
N SER A 57 24.62 0.01 -4.62
CA SER A 57 23.43 0.86 -4.74
C SER A 57 22.37 0.26 -5.67
N LYS A 58 22.80 -0.36 -6.78
CA LYS A 58 21.92 -1.05 -7.74
C LYS A 58 21.20 -2.24 -7.10
N PHE A 59 21.89 -2.97 -6.24
CA PHE A 59 21.33 -4.12 -5.53
C PHE A 59 20.29 -3.70 -4.49
N LEU A 60 20.58 -2.63 -3.72
CA LEU A 60 19.61 -2.06 -2.77
C LEU A 60 18.34 -1.56 -3.46
N PHE A 61 18.49 -0.89 -4.61
CA PHE A 61 17.36 -0.44 -5.41
C PHE A 61 16.48 -1.62 -5.87
N LEU A 62 17.11 -2.67 -6.40
CA LEU A 62 16.41 -3.87 -6.85
C LEU A 62 15.69 -4.57 -5.69
N LEU A 63 16.36 -4.76 -4.55
CA LEU A 63 15.77 -5.35 -3.35
C LEU A 63 14.56 -4.56 -2.85
N SER A 64 14.67 -3.22 -2.80
CA SER A 64 13.58 -2.34 -2.40
C SER A 64 12.38 -2.47 -3.34
N GLY A 65 12.62 -2.49 -4.65
CA GLY A 65 11.56 -2.66 -5.65
C GLY A 65 10.87 -4.02 -5.54
N ILE A 66 11.64 -5.09 -5.32
CA ILE A 66 11.11 -6.44 -5.13
C ILE A 66 10.26 -6.54 -3.85
N ALA A 67 10.74 -5.98 -2.74
CA ALA A 67 10.00 -5.95 -1.47
C ALA A 67 8.66 -5.19 -1.62
N ALA A 68 8.70 -4.00 -2.20
CA ALA A 68 7.50 -3.20 -2.46
C ALA A 68 6.51 -3.94 -3.38
N PHE A 69 7.01 -4.61 -4.42
CA PHE A 69 6.18 -5.41 -5.33
C PHE A 69 5.51 -6.59 -4.60
N PHE A 70 6.26 -7.36 -3.81
CA PHE A 70 5.69 -8.44 -3.02
C PHE A 70 4.66 -7.94 -2.00
N GLY A 71 4.90 -6.78 -1.38
CA GLY A 71 3.93 -6.13 -0.50
C GLY A 71 2.62 -5.79 -1.21
N LEU A 72 2.69 -5.25 -2.44
CA LEU A 72 1.51 -4.96 -3.27
C LEU A 72 0.76 -6.23 -3.69
N VAL A 73 1.46 -7.27 -4.14
CA VAL A 73 0.85 -8.54 -4.55
C VAL A 73 0.21 -9.26 -3.36
N TRP A 74 0.90 -9.31 -2.23
CA TRP A 74 0.34 -9.84 -0.98
C TRP A 74 -0.93 -9.09 -0.59
N ARG A 75 -0.92 -7.76 -0.70
CA ARG A 75 -2.08 -6.93 -0.38
C ARG A 75 -3.26 -7.18 -1.32
N ALA A 76 -3.01 -7.36 -2.62
CA ALA A 76 -4.04 -7.72 -3.59
C ALA A 76 -4.70 -9.06 -3.22
N ALA A 77 -3.90 -10.09 -2.92
CA ALA A 77 -4.39 -11.40 -2.48
C ALA A 77 -5.15 -11.32 -1.16
N TYR A 78 -4.68 -10.51 -0.20
CA TYR A 78 -5.38 -10.28 1.07
C TYR A 78 -6.75 -9.61 0.86
N ASN A 79 -6.82 -8.62 -0.02
CA ASN A 79 -8.07 -7.94 -0.34
C ASN A 79 -9.07 -8.88 -1.01
N GLU A 80 -8.60 -9.70 -1.94
CA GLU A 80 -9.42 -10.72 -2.61
C GLU A 80 -9.96 -11.75 -1.62
N LYS A 81 -9.14 -12.25 -0.68
CA LYS A 81 -9.60 -13.13 0.40
C LYS A 81 -10.70 -12.50 1.24
N TYR A 82 -10.56 -11.21 1.59
CA TYR A 82 -11.55 -10.48 2.37
C TYR A 82 -12.88 -10.33 1.61
N HIS A 83 -12.83 -9.99 0.33
CA HIS A 83 -14.02 -9.93 -0.53
C HIS A 83 -14.70 -11.30 -0.66
N MET A 84 -13.94 -12.38 -0.91
CA MET A 84 -14.49 -13.73 -1.02
C MET A 84 -15.13 -14.21 0.30
N SER A 85 -14.55 -13.86 1.45
CA SER A 85 -15.12 -14.19 2.76
C SER A 85 -16.48 -13.52 3.00
N THR A 86 -16.78 -12.42 2.30
CA THR A 86 -18.05 -11.71 2.44
C THR A 86 -19.13 -12.29 1.53
N HIS A 87 -18.75 -12.87 0.39
CA HIS A 87 -19.68 -13.37 -0.64
C HIS A 87 -19.99 -14.88 -0.57
N TYR A 88 -19.58 -15.60 0.50
CA TYR A 88 -19.86 -17.05 0.67
C TYR A 88 -19.46 -17.93 -0.52
N ILE A 89 -18.36 -17.59 -1.19
CA ILE A 89 -17.87 -18.33 -2.37
C ILE A 89 -17.08 -19.58 -1.92
N GLU A 90 -17.25 -20.69 -2.65
CA GLU A 90 -16.65 -22.03 -2.46
C GLU A 90 -15.35 -22.15 -1.62
N ASN A 91 -15.38 -23.06 -0.64
CA ASN A 91 -14.31 -23.34 0.32
C ASN A 91 -12.94 -23.70 -0.28
N TRP A 92 -12.88 -24.29 -1.49
CA TRP A 92 -11.61 -24.78 -2.05
C TRP A 92 -10.70 -23.66 -2.57
N LYS A 93 -11.27 -22.59 -3.13
CA LYS A 93 -10.52 -21.41 -3.61
C LYS A 93 -9.93 -20.63 -2.44
N ILE A 94 -10.70 -20.49 -1.36
CA ILE A 94 -10.27 -19.82 -0.13
C ILE A 94 -9.02 -20.50 0.45
N LYS A 95 -9.00 -21.84 0.49
CA LYS A 95 -7.85 -22.59 1.01
C LYS A 95 -6.58 -22.42 0.17
N ARG A 96 -6.70 -22.33 -1.16
CA ARG A 96 -5.55 -22.03 -2.04
C ARG A 96 -5.06 -20.60 -1.84
N LEU A 97 -5.96 -19.62 -1.77
CA LEU A 97 -5.63 -18.22 -1.54
C LEU A 97 -4.90 -18.04 -0.20
N GLU A 98 -5.32 -18.75 0.84
CA GLU A 98 -4.69 -18.70 2.16
C GLU A 98 -3.22 -19.17 2.12
N ASN A 99 -2.94 -20.28 1.46
CA ASN A 99 -1.56 -20.75 1.30
C ASN A 99 -0.71 -19.76 0.49
N ILE A 100 -1.26 -19.22 -0.62
CA ILE A 100 -0.57 -18.22 -1.45
C ILE A 100 -0.30 -16.94 -0.64
N GLN A 101 -1.28 -16.47 0.11
CA GLN A 101 -1.15 -15.30 0.98
C GLN A 101 -0.07 -15.51 2.05
N LEU A 102 0.01 -16.70 2.65
CA LEU A 102 1.03 -17.01 3.65
C LEU A 102 2.43 -17.00 3.02
N ILE A 103 2.59 -17.59 1.83
CA ILE A 103 3.88 -17.59 1.11
C ILE A 103 4.28 -16.16 0.73
N LEU A 104 3.36 -15.38 0.15
CA LEU A 104 3.61 -13.99 -0.21
C LEU A 104 3.94 -13.12 1.00
N TYR A 105 3.29 -13.36 2.14
CA TYR A 105 3.58 -12.67 3.39
C TYR A 105 5.02 -12.92 3.83
N TRP A 106 5.45 -14.18 3.85
CA TRP A 106 6.81 -14.55 4.23
C TRP A 106 7.84 -13.98 3.27
N LEU A 107 7.58 -14.03 1.95
CA LEU A 107 8.46 -13.42 0.95
C LEU A 107 8.59 -11.90 1.16
N TYR A 108 7.47 -11.22 1.42
CA TYR A 108 7.46 -9.80 1.71
C TYR A 108 8.26 -9.48 2.99
N VAL A 109 7.94 -10.12 4.11
CA VAL A 109 8.61 -9.87 5.40
C VAL A 109 10.10 -10.16 5.33
N THR A 110 10.50 -11.28 4.72
CA THR A 110 11.92 -11.62 4.59
C THR A 110 12.67 -10.67 3.66
N SER A 111 12.08 -10.29 2.52
CA SER A 111 12.71 -9.33 1.60
C SER A 111 12.84 -7.93 2.21
N SER A 112 11.81 -7.43 2.91
CA SER A 112 11.89 -6.16 3.65
C SER A 112 12.93 -6.23 4.77
N ALA A 113 13.00 -7.32 5.55
CA ALA A 113 14.01 -7.47 6.60
C ALA A 113 15.44 -7.47 6.04
N ILE A 114 15.69 -8.23 4.96
CA ILE A 114 16.99 -8.26 4.27
C ILE A 114 17.34 -6.86 3.74
N PHE A 115 16.37 -6.15 3.17
CA PHE A 115 16.55 -4.79 2.68
C PHE A 115 16.94 -3.82 3.81
N PHE A 116 16.23 -3.83 4.94
CA PHE A 116 16.54 -2.98 6.09
C PHE A 116 17.94 -3.26 6.65
N VAL A 117 18.29 -4.54 6.84
CA VAL A 117 19.63 -4.92 7.34
C VAL A 117 20.72 -4.47 6.36
N SER A 118 20.53 -4.71 5.06
CA SER A 118 21.49 -4.30 4.03
C SER A 118 21.68 -2.78 3.99
N MET A 119 20.58 -2.03 4.16
CA MET A 119 20.59 -0.57 4.20
C MET A 119 21.37 -0.03 5.41
N ILE A 120 21.18 -0.63 6.60
CA ILE A 120 21.94 -0.28 7.81
C ILE A 120 23.44 -0.59 7.63
N VAL A 121 23.78 -1.77 7.11
CA VAL A 121 25.18 -2.17 6.90
C VAL A 121 25.89 -1.22 5.92
N ILE A 122 25.24 -0.90 4.80
CA ILE A 122 25.80 0.02 3.80
C ILE A 122 25.93 1.43 4.36
N GLY A 123 24.93 1.91 5.11
CA GLY A 123 24.99 3.19 5.81
C GLY A 123 26.15 3.26 6.80
N TYR A 124 26.36 2.20 7.59
CA TYR A 124 27.46 2.09 8.53
C TYR A 124 28.83 2.09 7.83
N MET A 125 28.98 1.29 6.77
CA MET A 125 30.22 1.26 5.96
C MET A 125 30.53 2.61 5.33
N TYR A 126 29.50 3.34 4.88
CA TYR A 126 29.66 4.69 4.34
C TYR A 126 30.16 5.67 5.41
N LEU A 127 29.56 5.66 6.61
CA LEU A 127 29.98 6.52 7.72
C LEU A 127 31.43 6.24 8.15
N LEU A 128 31.82 4.96 8.22
CA LEU A 128 33.21 4.58 8.50
C LEU A 128 34.17 5.16 7.47
N LYS A 129 33.87 5.01 6.17
CA LYS A 129 34.71 5.55 5.10
C LYS A 129 34.86 7.07 5.17
N VAL A 130 33.76 7.79 5.42
CA VAL A 130 33.79 9.27 5.57
C VAL A 130 34.63 9.68 6.79
N SER A 131 34.52 8.96 7.90
CA SER A 131 35.30 9.27 9.12
C SER A 131 36.81 9.09 8.95
N THR A 132 37.25 8.24 8.00
CA THR A 132 38.67 7.96 7.76
C THR A 132 39.36 8.90 6.77
N ILE A 133 38.61 9.75 6.05
CA ILE A 133 39.21 10.70 5.11
C ILE A 133 39.67 11.94 5.91
N PRO A 134 40.98 12.21 6.04
CA PRO A 134 41.44 13.41 6.72
C PRO A 134 40.94 14.64 5.96
N MET A 135 40.40 15.62 6.69
CA MET A 135 40.00 16.93 6.17
C MET A 135 41.24 17.70 5.67
N SER A 136 41.82 17.27 4.56
CA SER A 136 42.82 18.01 3.80
C SER A 136 42.09 18.71 2.68
N SER A 137 42.07 20.04 2.78
CA SER A 137 41.51 20.99 1.81
C SER A 137 41.99 20.70 0.39
N THR A 138 41.15 20.03 -0.40
CA THR A 138 41.34 19.96 -1.84
C THR A 138 40.02 20.36 -2.49
N GLU A 139 39.87 21.67 -2.71
CA GLU A 139 38.97 22.23 -3.71
C GLU A 139 39.44 21.75 -5.09
N THR A 140 39.02 20.56 -5.50
CA THR A 140 39.19 20.11 -6.87
C THR A 140 37.99 20.55 -7.69
N SER A 141 38.24 21.55 -8.52
CA SER A 141 37.43 22.03 -9.63
C SER A 141 36.58 20.93 -10.27
N ILE A 142 35.27 21.05 -10.13
CA ILE A 142 34.26 20.20 -10.77
C ILE A 142 34.43 20.29 -12.30
N PRO A 143 34.71 19.19 -13.02
CA PRO A 143 34.92 19.24 -14.47
C PRO A 143 33.63 19.63 -15.19
N GLN A 144 33.66 20.63 -16.07
CA GLN A 144 32.49 21.23 -16.73
C GLN A 144 31.55 20.23 -17.45
N ILE A 145 32.02 19.04 -17.80
CA ILE A 145 31.23 17.94 -18.37
C ILE A 145 30.17 17.42 -17.39
N SER A 146 30.44 17.43 -16.08
CA SER A 146 29.46 17.03 -15.07
C SER A 146 28.34 18.05 -14.92
N GLN A 147 28.62 19.35 -15.10
CA GLN A 147 27.57 20.40 -15.06
C GLN A 147 26.60 20.32 -16.22
N GLN A 148 27.09 19.99 -17.43
CA GLN A 148 26.22 19.88 -18.61
C GLN A 148 25.33 18.63 -18.56
N ARG A 149 25.83 17.52 -18.01
CA ARG A 149 25.02 16.32 -17.69
C ARG A 149 24.04 16.55 -16.54
N PHE A 150 24.41 17.32 -15.52
CA PHE A 150 23.50 17.69 -14.44
C PHE A 150 22.30 18.50 -14.94
N LYS A 151 22.51 19.39 -15.92
CA LYS A 151 21.42 20.16 -16.53
C LYS A 151 20.44 19.27 -17.30
N THR A 152 20.93 18.29 -18.07
CA THR A 152 20.06 17.36 -18.80
C THR A 152 19.33 16.39 -17.87
N MET A 153 19.98 15.87 -16.83
CA MET A 153 19.31 15.03 -15.82
C MET A 153 18.28 15.81 -15.00
N ARG A 154 18.58 17.04 -14.58
CA ARG A 154 17.60 17.90 -13.88
C ARG A 154 16.39 18.17 -14.76
N SER A 155 16.59 18.49 -16.04
CA SER A 155 15.49 18.68 -17.00
C SER A 155 14.62 17.42 -17.18
N HIS A 156 15.23 16.24 -17.18
CA HIS A 156 14.50 14.98 -17.27
C HIS A 156 13.71 14.69 -15.98
N ASN A 157 14.28 15.03 -14.83
CA ASN A 157 13.63 14.85 -13.53
C ASN A 157 12.47 15.83 -13.32
N ASP A 158 12.59 17.06 -13.80
CA ASP A 158 11.50 18.03 -13.78
C ASP A 158 10.32 17.54 -14.64
N ARG A 159 10.61 16.96 -15.81
CA ARG A 159 9.59 16.30 -16.65
C ARG A 159 8.94 15.11 -15.96
N LEU A 160 9.71 14.28 -15.26
CA LEU A 160 9.17 13.13 -14.51
C LEU A 160 8.29 13.61 -13.34
N SER A 161 8.73 14.65 -12.62
CA SER A 161 7.96 15.27 -11.54
C SER A 161 6.63 15.83 -12.03
N ASP A 162 6.62 16.48 -13.20
CA ASP A 162 5.40 16.99 -13.82
C ASP A 162 4.46 15.86 -14.27
N GLN A 163 5.01 14.76 -14.80
CA GLN A 163 4.21 13.58 -15.12
C GLN A 163 3.59 12.97 -13.86
N ILE A 164 4.35 12.83 -12.77
CA ILE A 164 3.84 12.33 -11.49
C ILE A 164 2.76 13.24 -10.93
N LYS A 165 2.94 14.57 -10.98
CA LYS A 165 1.91 15.54 -10.56
C LYS A 165 0.63 15.42 -11.39
N LYS A 166 0.75 15.27 -12.71
CA LYS A 166 -0.40 15.05 -13.60
C LYS A 166 -1.12 13.75 -13.25
N LEU A 167 -0.40 12.65 -13.09
CA LEU A 167 -0.98 11.36 -12.71
C LEU A 167 -1.69 11.43 -11.36
N THR A 168 -1.06 12.08 -10.38
CA THR A 168 -1.63 12.28 -9.05
C THR A 168 -2.90 13.14 -9.10
N GLY A 169 -2.92 14.14 -9.97
CA GLY A 169 -4.09 14.97 -10.24
C GLY A 169 -5.25 14.16 -10.81
N VAL A 170 -4.99 13.34 -11.85
CA VAL A 170 -6.01 12.46 -12.45
C VAL A 170 -6.55 11.47 -11.42
N MET A 171 -5.68 10.80 -10.67
CA MET A 171 -6.10 9.89 -9.59
C MET A 171 -6.96 10.58 -8.53
N LYS A 172 -6.67 11.84 -8.21
CA LYS A 172 -7.45 12.60 -7.22
C LYS A 172 -8.86 12.89 -7.73
N ILE A 173 -9.02 13.18 -9.03
CA ILE A 173 -10.31 13.40 -9.68
C ILE A 173 -11.10 12.08 -9.70
N GLU A 174 -10.50 10.97 -10.14
CA GLU A 174 -11.17 9.67 -10.12
C GLU A 174 -11.60 9.26 -8.70
N LEU A 175 -10.77 9.55 -7.69
CA LEU A 175 -11.11 9.30 -6.30
C LEU A 175 -12.31 10.13 -5.82
N THR A 176 -12.42 11.40 -6.25
CA THR A 176 -13.58 12.23 -5.92
C THR A 176 -14.84 11.79 -6.63
N ASP A 177 -14.73 11.32 -7.88
CA ASP A 177 -15.86 10.80 -8.65
C ASP A 177 -16.37 9.50 -8.02
N MET A 178 -15.48 8.55 -7.72
CA MET A 178 -15.84 7.33 -6.99
C MET A 178 -16.47 7.61 -5.63
N LYS A 179 -16.00 8.64 -4.90
CA LYS A 179 -16.60 9.03 -3.61
C LYS A 179 -18.02 9.59 -3.80
N THR A 180 -18.25 10.33 -4.87
CA THR A 180 -19.56 10.86 -5.21
C THR A 180 -20.53 9.74 -5.57
N ASP A 181 -20.10 8.79 -6.40
CA ASP A 181 -20.88 7.61 -6.75
C ASP A 181 -21.18 6.74 -5.53
N SER A 182 -20.20 6.54 -4.65
CA SER A 182 -20.39 5.79 -3.40
C SER A 182 -21.45 6.44 -2.50
N ASN A 183 -21.44 7.77 -2.36
CA ASN A 183 -22.45 8.50 -1.60
C ASN A 183 -23.84 8.37 -2.23
N LYS A 184 -23.92 8.45 -3.57
CA LYS A 184 -25.18 8.28 -4.30
C LYS A 184 -25.75 6.88 -4.07
N ILE A 185 -24.95 5.84 -4.24
CA ILE A 185 -25.35 4.44 -3.98
C ILE A 185 -25.82 4.29 -2.53
N SER A 186 -25.11 4.89 -1.57
CA SER A 186 -25.50 4.85 -0.16
C SER A 186 -26.88 5.47 0.09
N SER A 187 -27.19 6.59 -0.58
CA SER A 187 -28.50 7.23 -0.49
C SER A 187 -29.61 6.38 -1.11
N GLU A 188 -29.39 5.81 -2.30
CA GLU A 188 -30.35 4.93 -2.97
C GLU A 188 -30.64 3.67 -2.14
N LEU A 189 -29.61 3.10 -1.52
CA LEU A 189 -29.75 1.95 -0.62
C LEU A 189 -30.60 2.28 0.61
N SER A 190 -30.43 3.48 1.18
CA SER A 190 -31.22 3.94 2.32
C SER A 190 -32.70 4.13 1.97
N GLU A 191 -32.98 4.66 0.78
CA GLU A 191 -34.35 4.81 0.28
C GLU A 191 -35.00 3.45 0.00
N LEU A 192 -34.25 2.52 -0.62
CA LEU A 192 -34.73 1.17 -0.89
C LEU A 192 -35.10 0.45 0.42
N ARG A 193 -34.28 0.62 1.47
CA ARG A 193 -34.56 0.04 2.80
C ARG A 193 -35.86 0.56 3.40
N LEU A 194 -36.11 1.88 3.32
CA LEU A 194 -37.36 2.48 3.77
C LEU A 194 -38.57 1.93 2.99
N ARG A 195 -38.42 1.73 1.67
CA ARG A 195 -39.49 1.16 0.84
C ARG A 195 -39.78 -0.29 1.22
N VAL A 196 -38.75 -1.11 1.43
CA VAL A 196 -38.89 -2.51 1.88
C VAL A 196 -39.60 -2.57 3.25
N ASP A 197 -39.21 -1.74 4.21
CA ASP A 197 -39.86 -1.67 5.52
C ASP A 197 -41.35 -1.27 5.39
N SER A 198 -41.68 -0.34 4.51
CA SER A 198 -43.06 0.08 4.24
C SER A 198 -43.92 -1.02 3.59
N LEU A 199 -43.31 -1.83 2.71
CA LEU A 199 -43.98 -2.96 2.06
C LEU A 199 -44.17 -4.10 3.06
N SER A 200 -43.17 -4.37 3.89
CA SER A 200 -43.26 -5.38 4.95
C SER A 200 -44.39 -5.07 5.93
N LYS A 201 -44.57 -3.81 6.35
CA LYS A 201 -45.70 -3.40 7.18
C LYS A 201 -47.05 -3.64 6.52
N ARG A 202 -47.20 -3.27 5.24
CA ARG A 202 -48.44 -3.49 4.47
C ARG A 202 -48.81 -4.96 4.33
N VAL A 203 -47.84 -5.83 4.04
CA VAL A 203 -48.05 -7.28 3.95
C VAL A 203 -48.50 -7.87 5.30
N VAL A 204 -47.96 -7.37 6.42
CA VAL A 204 -48.40 -7.80 7.76
C VAL A 204 -49.83 -7.37 8.06
N GLU A 205 -50.22 -6.14 7.67
CA GLU A 205 -51.59 -5.63 7.83
C GLU A 205 -52.60 -6.42 6.99
N GLU A 206 -52.27 -6.74 5.73
CA GLU A 206 -53.12 -7.58 4.86
C GLU A 206 -53.23 -9.04 5.35
N SER A 207 -52.23 -9.54 6.07
CA SER A 207 -52.25 -10.89 6.66
C SER A 207 -53.13 -11.01 7.91
N GLN A 208 -53.51 -9.89 8.53
CA GLN A 208 -54.27 -9.85 9.80
C GLN A 208 -55.74 -9.46 9.64
N GLY A 209 -56.16 -9.01 8.46
CA GLY A 209 -57.55 -8.72 8.09
C GLY A 209 -58.19 -9.86 7.32
#